data_AF-F2R182-F1
#
_entry.id   AF-F2R182-F1
#
_cell.length_a   1.000
_cell.length_b   1.000
_cell.length_c   1.000
_cell.angle_alpha   90.00
_cell.angle_beta   90.00
_cell.angle_gamma   90.00
#
_symmetry.space_group_name_H-M   'P 1'
#
loop_
_entity.id
_entity.type
_entity.pdbx_description
1 polymer ?
#
loop_
_entity_poly.entity_id
_entity_poly.type
_entity_poly.pdbx_seq_one_letter_code
_entity_poly.pdbx_strand_id
1 'polypeptide(L)'
;MSTAGFILSRTDSGAASRWLGPGPSWGGVIPGLGSVELRYGNAVGRGDSFAQFSVTGEGLPQGVFSGIRFGRAPLPARARVRVGEHNGTLSRRRSGLSRDGRALRVGLAGRAYRYRRGQDKRVTELLRQGIVVRVTRDDWSRPVTLDVRTEGRVDAVDLSLALLLQGVYTRHLAQGGRWFSLPGRILNRMPDIF
;
A
#
# COMPACT_ATOMS: atom_id res chain seq x y z
N MET A 1 26.14 2.15 -5.72
CA MET A 1 24.74 1.99 -5.27
C MET A 1 24.22 0.70 -5.88
N SER A 2 23.68 -0.23 -5.08
CA SER A 2 23.10 -1.47 -5.62
C SER A 2 21.66 -1.22 -6.05
N THR A 3 21.31 -1.71 -7.24
CA THR A 3 19.96 -1.68 -7.79
C THR A 3 19.58 -3.11 -8.10
N ALA A 4 18.44 -3.56 -7.57
CA ALA A 4 17.87 -4.88 -7.88
C ALA A 4 16.41 -4.75 -8.30
N GLY A 5 15.89 -5.77 -8.98
CA GLY A 5 14.48 -5.79 -9.34
C GLY A 5 13.93 -7.17 -9.64
N PHE A 6 12.61 -7.29 -9.58
CA PHE A 6 11.86 -8.52 -9.83
C PHE A 6 10.41 -8.20 -10.20
N ILE A 7 9.73 -9.18 -10.77
CA ILE A 7 8.32 -9.05 -11.19
C ILE A 7 7.48 -10.06 -10.41
N LEU A 8 6.33 -9.60 -9.92
CA LEU A 8 5.27 -10.47 -9.39
C LEU A 8 4.08 -10.45 -10.34
N SER A 9 3.45 -11.61 -10.49
CA SER A 9 2.29 -11.81 -11.37
C SER A 9 1.06 -12.15 -10.55
N ARG A 10 -0.12 -11.79 -11.07
CA ARG A 10 -1.39 -12.04 -10.40
C ARG A 10 -1.62 -13.55 -10.24
N THR A 11 -2.05 -13.96 -9.05
CA THR A 11 -2.28 -15.39 -8.72
C THR A 11 -3.75 -15.80 -8.78
N ASP A 12 -4.67 -14.84 -8.96
CA ASP A 12 -6.09 -15.15 -9.09
C ASP A 12 -6.39 -15.78 -10.47
N SER A 13 -6.66 -17.09 -10.51
CA SER A 13 -7.37 -17.73 -11.62
C SER A 13 -8.76 -17.12 -11.74
N GLY A 14 -9.19 -16.73 -12.95
CA GLY A 14 -10.40 -15.93 -13.24
C GLY A 14 -11.78 -16.50 -12.84
N ALA A 15 -11.93 -17.23 -11.74
CA ALA A 15 -13.20 -17.79 -11.27
C ALA A 15 -13.55 -17.30 -9.85
N ALA A 16 -14.46 -16.31 -9.76
CA ALA A 16 -15.67 -16.31 -8.90
C ALA A 16 -16.23 -14.90 -8.61
N SER A 17 -17.55 -14.79 -8.80
CA SER A 17 -18.50 -13.71 -8.46
C SER A 17 -18.41 -12.37 -9.22
N ARG A 18 -19.44 -12.14 -10.05
CA ARG A 18 -19.67 -10.95 -10.90
C ARG A 18 -19.88 -9.64 -10.13
N TRP A 19 -19.99 -9.65 -8.79
CA TRP A 19 -20.33 -8.44 -8.05
C TRP A 19 -19.30 -7.99 -7.00
N LEU A 20 -18.48 -8.89 -6.42
CA LEU A 20 -17.46 -8.54 -5.41
C LEU A 20 -16.22 -9.47 -5.44
N GLY A 21 -15.79 -9.95 -6.61
CA GLY A 21 -14.65 -10.87 -6.76
C GLY A 21 -13.42 -10.51 -5.92
N PRO A 22 -12.56 -11.50 -5.59
CA PRO A 22 -11.50 -11.37 -4.60
C PRO A 22 -10.65 -10.11 -4.85
N GLY A 23 -10.25 -9.45 -3.76
CA GLY A 23 -9.24 -8.40 -3.84
C GLY A 23 -7.94 -8.97 -4.43
N PRO A 24 -7.07 -8.09 -4.92
CA PRO A 24 -6.00 -8.54 -5.80
C PRO A 24 -4.99 -9.40 -5.03
N SER A 25 -4.52 -10.49 -5.64
CA SER A 25 -3.44 -11.34 -5.10
C SER A 25 -2.32 -11.48 -6.13
N TRP A 26 -1.07 -11.61 -5.68
CA TRP A 26 0.10 -11.77 -6.55
C TRP A 26 1.07 -12.81 -6.00
N GLY A 27 1.97 -13.30 -6.84
CA GLY A 27 3.03 -14.20 -6.44
C GLY A 27 4.18 -14.18 -7.44
N GLY A 28 5.32 -14.72 -7.02
CA GLY A 28 6.52 -14.77 -7.84
C GLY A 28 7.74 -15.17 -7.03
N VAL A 29 8.92 -14.85 -7.54
CA VAL A 29 10.20 -15.17 -6.91
C VAL A 29 10.99 -13.88 -6.72
N ILE A 30 11.53 -13.70 -5.51
CA ILE A 30 12.45 -12.61 -5.19
C ILE A 30 13.89 -13.16 -5.25
N PRO A 31 14.77 -12.57 -6.07
CA PRO A 31 16.17 -12.99 -6.13
C PRO A 31 16.81 -13.02 -4.74
N GLY A 32 17.33 -14.19 -4.35
CA GLY A 32 17.97 -14.41 -3.05
C GLY A 32 17.03 -14.62 -1.85
N LEU A 33 15.71 -14.47 -2.00
CA LEU A 33 14.72 -14.68 -0.92
C LEU A 33 13.66 -15.75 -1.24
N GLY A 34 13.64 -16.29 -2.46
CA GLY A 34 12.77 -17.41 -2.83
C GLY A 34 11.35 -16.99 -3.19
N SER A 35 10.42 -17.93 -3.06
CA SER A 35 9.02 -17.72 -3.43
C SER A 35 8.32 -16.72 -2.51
N VAL A 36 7.40 -15.92 -3.08
CA VAL A 36 6.57 -14.97 -2.34
C VAL A 36 5.13 -15.01 -2.85
N GLU A 37 4.19 -14.85 -1.92
CA GLU A 37 2.77 -14.74 -2.16
C GLU A 37 2.17 -13.54 -1.41
N LEU A 38 1.34 -12.79 -2.11
CA LEU A 38 0.55 -11.66 -1.63
C LEU A 38 -0.92 -12.04 -1.73
N ARG A 39 -1.67 -12.00 -0.63
CA ARG A 39 -3.09 -12.38 -0.62
C ARG A 39 -3.97 -11.32 0.00
N TYR A 40 -5.08 -11.04 -0.67
CA TYR A 40 -6.22 -10.36 -0.07
C TYR A 40 -7.19 -11.38 0.55
N GLY A 41 -7.80 -11.03 1.68
CA GLY A 41 -8.81 -11.89 2.30
C GLY A 41 -9.59 -11.23 3.41
N ASN A 42 -10.39 -12.06 4.10
CA ASN A 42 -11.05 -11.67 5.35
C ASN A 42 -10.01 -11.52 6.45
N ALA A 43 -10.18 -10.52 7.32
CA ALA A 43 -9.34 -10.39 8.50
C ALA A 43 -9.67 -11.51 9.49
N VAL A 44 -8.67 -12.33 9.86
CA VAL A 44 -8.86 -13.44 10.80
C VAL A 44 -9.34 -12.94 12.16
N GLY A 45 -10.34 -13.60 12.73
CA GLY A 45 -10.89 -13.25 14.05
C GLY A 45 -11.63 -11.91 14.10
N ARG A 46 -12.11 -11.41 12.95
CA ARG A 46 -12.87 -10.16 12.83
C ARG A 46 -14.11 -10.40 11.97
N GLY A 47 -15.16 -9.60 12.16
CA GLY A 47 -16.36 -9.67 11.32
C GLY A 47 -16.11 -9.23 9.87
N ASP A 48 -17.08 -9.49 9.00
CA ASP A 48 -17.02 -9.26 7.54
C ASP A 48 -16.83 -7.80 7.11
N SER A 49 -16.91 -6.86 8.05
CA SER A 49 -16.53 -5.47 7.81
C SER A 49 -15.02 -5.26 7.76
N PHE A 50 -14.20 -6.27 8.03
CA PHE A 50 -12.74 -6.19 8.03
C PHE A 50 -12.12 -7.05 6.94
N ALA A 51 -11.13 -6.47 6.27
CA ALA A 51 -10.30 -7.18 5.31
C ALA A 51 -8.85 -7.20 5.80
N GLN A 52 -8.08 -8.15 5.28
CA GLN A 52 -6.64 -8.16 5.41
C GLN A 52 -5.96 -8.31 4.07
N PHE A 53 -4.72 -7.85 4.04
CA PHE A 53 -3.74 -8.17 3.02
C PHE A 53 -2.54 -8.79 3.70
N SER A 54 -2.00 -9.88 3.16
CA SER A 54 -0.89 -10.61 3.73
C SER A 54 0.23 -10.83 2.73
N VAL A 55 1.46 -10.89 3.23
CA VAL A 55 2.66 -11.28 2.50
C VAL A 55 3.25 -12.50 3.19
N THR A 56 3.51 -13.56 2.45
CA THR A 56 4.18 -14.78 2.90
C THR A 56 5.26 -15.14 1.89
N GLY A 57 6.38 -15.67 2.34
CA GLY A 57 7.46 -16.12 1.45
C GLY A 57 8.57 -16.80 2.23
N GLU A 58 9.42 -17.55 1.53
CA GLU A 58 10.48 -18.37 2.14
C GLU A 58 11.49 -17.53 2.93
N GLY A 59 12.03 -16.48 2.30
CA GLY A 59 13.00 -15.56 2.90
C GLY A 59 12.42 -14.24 3.40
N LEU A 60 11.09 -14.12 3.48
CA LEU A 60 10.42 -12.89 3.89
C LEU A 60 9.72 -13.06 5.25
N PRO A 61 9.87 -12.09 6.18
CA PRO A 61 9.04 -12.07 7.37
C PRO A 61 7.58 -11.89 6.98
N GLN A 62 6.69 -12.70 7.56
CA GLN A 62 5.26 -12.65 7.27
C GLN A 62 4.69 -11.26 7.54
N GLY A 63 4.04 -10.66 6.55
CA GLY A 63 3.36 -9.38 6.65
C GLY A 63 1.84 -9.55 6.78
N VAL A 64 1.19 -8.79 7.66
CA VAL A 64 -0.27 -8.69 7.73
C VAL A 64 -0.69 -7.25 7.94
N PHE A 65 -1.58 -6.77 7.07
CA PHE A 65 -2.25 -5.49 7.20
C PHE A 65 -3.75 -5.75 7.30
N SER A 66 -4.38 -5.34 8.39
CA SER A 66 -5.82 -5.52 8.58
C SER A 66 -6.50 -4.21 8.90
N GLY A 67 -7.70 -4.01 8.37
CA GLY A 67 -8.45 -2.77 8.54
C GLY A 67 -9.88 -2.90 8.06
N ILE A 68 -10.63 -1.80 8.20
CA ILE A 68 -12.00 -1.73 7.71
C ILE A 68 -11.98 -1.95 6.19
N ARG A 69 -12.81 -2.88 5.70
CA ARG A 69 -12.97 -3.18 4.28
C ARG A 69 -13.55 -1.96 3.58
N PHE A 70 -12.91 -1.53 2.50
CA PHE A 70 -13.43 -0.48 1.63
C PHE A 70 -13.07 -0.77 0.17
N GLY A 71 -14.09 -1.09 -0.63
CA GLY A 71 -13.87 -1.69 -1.94
C GLY A 71 -13.10 -3.01 -1.81
N ARG A 72 -12.00 -3.14 -2.58
CA ARG A 72 -11.16 -4.35 -2.63
C ARG A 72 -9.88 -4.27 -1.79
N ALA A 73 -9.88 -3.44 -0.75
CA ALA A 73 -8.71 -3.18 0.08
C ALA A 73 -9.07 -2.75 1.51
N PRO A 74 -8.23 -3.03 2.52
CA PRO A 74 -8.37 -2.45 3.86
C PRO A 74 -8.00 -0.95 3.87
N LEU A 75 -8.78 -0.16 4.61
CA LEU A 75 -8.48 1.25 4.89
C LEU A 75 -7.34 1.36 5.91
N PRO A 76 -6.41 2.33 5.75
CA PRO A 76 -5.38 2.58 6.76
C PRO A 76 -5.87 3.34 8.00
N ALA A 77 -7.13 3.82 8.01
CA ALA A 77 -7.71 4.38 9.23
C ALA A 77 -8.00 3.24 10.21
N ARG A 78 -7.44 3.31 11.44
CA ARG A 78 -7.60 2.28 12.49
C ARG A 78 -7.14 0.88 12.04
N ALA A 79 -6.21 0.82 11.10
CA ALA A 79 -5.61 -0.44 10.66
C ALA A 79 -4.54 -0.92 11.64
N ARG A 80 -4.29 -2.22 11.60
CA ARG A 80 -3.12 -2.86 12.21
C ARG A 80 -2.17 -3.28 11.09
N VAL A 81 -0.89 -3.08 11.32
CA VAL A 81 0.18 -3.56 10.44
C VAL A 81 1.16 -4.36 11.28
N ARG A 82 1.57 -5.52 10.78
CA ARG A 82 2.56 -6.40 11.40
C ARG A 82 3.48 -6.96 10.32
N VAL A 83 4.77 -7.05 10.61
CA VAL A 83 5.76 -7.73 9.77
C VAL A 83 6.68 -8.54 10.70
N GLY A 84 6.67 -9.86 10.55
CA GLY A 84 7.26 -10.78 11.53
C GLY A 84 6.67 -10.54 12.91
N GLU A 85 7.54 -10.37 13.90
CA GLU A 85 7.16 -10.06 15.30
C GLU A 85 6.86 -8.58 15.54
N HIS A 86 7.09 -7.72 14.55
CA HIS A 86 6.99 -6.28 14.74
C HIS A 86 5.58 -5.78 14.44
N ASN A 87 4.90 -5.26 15.46
CA ASN A 87 3.72 -4.43 15.28
C ASN A 87 4.14 -3.02 14.86
N GLY A 88 3.51 -2.50 13.81
CA GLY A 88 3.78 -1.16 13.33
C GLY A 88 2.69 -0.15 13.69
N THR A 89 3.07 1.11 13.63
CA THR A 89 2.18 2.26 13.80
C THR A 89 1.89 2.89 12.44
N LEU A 90 0.70 3.45 12.28
CA LEU A 90 0.27 4.12 11.05
C LEU A 90 -0.16 5.54 11.39
N SER A 91 0.38 6.52 10.68
CA SER A 91 -0.09 7.89 10.78
C SER A 91 -0.15 8.55 9.41
N ARG A 92 -1.04 9.55 9.30
CA ARG A 92 -1.26 10.33 8.08
C ARG A 92 -1.53 11.77 8.47
N ARG A 93 -1.10 12.72 7.63
CA ARG A 93 -1.58 14.10 7.70
C ARG A 93 -2.73 14.29 6.71
N ARG A 94 -3.93 14.60 7.22
CA ARG A 94 -5.14 14.79 6.39
C ARG A 94 -5.06 15.99 5.45
N SER A 95 -4.23 16.99 5.78
CA SER A 95 -4.10 18.28 5.07
C SER A 95 -2.82 18.43 4.23
N GLY A 96 -2.11 17.35 3.94
CA GLY A 96 -0.88 17.41 3.14
C GLY A 96 -1.13 18.00 1.74
N LEU A 97 -0.55 19.18 1.47
CA LEU A 97 -0.66 19.82 0.15
C LEU A 97 0.35 19.23 -0.85
N SER A 98 1.52 18.78 -0.37
CA SER A 98 2.53 18.12 -1.19
C SER A 98 2.31 16.60 -1.25
N ARG A 99 2.95 15.95 -2.22
CA ARG A 99 3.01 14.48 -2.33
C ARG A 99 3.56 13.85 -1.05
N ASP A 100 4.59 14.44 -0.46
CA ASP A 100 5.20 13.96 0.78
C ASP A 100 4.36 14.25 2.02
N GLY A 101 3.60 15.36 2.01
CA GLY A 101 2.62 15.66 3.04
C GLY A 101 1.50 14.62 3.10
N ARG A 102 1.19 13.97 1.97
CA ARG A 102 0.13 12.95 1.85
C ARG A 102 0.62 11.52 2.11
N ALA A 103 1.93 11.32 2.27
CA ALA A 103 2.49 9.99 2.50
C ALA A 103 1.89 9.32 3.74
N LEU A 104 1.60 8.02 3.64
CA LEU A 104 1.35 7.18 4.79
C LEU A 104 2.67 6.99 5.53
N ARG A 105 2.70 7.34 6.81
CA ARG A 105 3.87 7.15 7.66
C ARG A 105 3.70 5.86 8.43
N VAL A 106 4.72 5.02 8.38
CA VAL A 106 4.73 3.74 9.06
C VAL A 106 5.93 3.71 10.00
N GLY A 107 5.68 3.47 11.29
CA GLY A 107 6.74 3.09 12.22
C GLY A 107 6.75 1.58 12.36
N LEU A 108 7.88 0.91 12.15
CA LEU A 108 7.97 -0.55 12.21
C LEU A 108 9.39 -0.96 12.56
N ALA A 109 9.58 -1.87 13.52
CA ALA A 109 10.91 -2.36 13.93
C ALA A 109 11.93 -1.24 14.26
N GLY A 110 11.48 -0.17 14.92
CA GLY A 110 12.31 1.00 15.22
C GLY A 110 12.63 1.91 14.02
N ARG A 111 12.11 1.61 12.83
CA ARG A 111 12.36 2.35 11.59
C ARG A 111 11.17 3.23 11.23
N ALA A 112 11.47 4.39 10.66
CA ALA A 112 10.46 5.32 10.15
C ALA A 112 10.39 5.28 8.63
N TYR A 113 9.24 4.89 8.11
CA TYR A 113 8.97 4.78 6.68
C TYR A 113 7.98 5.85 6.22
N ARG A 114 8.11 6.23 4.94
CA ARG A 114 7.11 6.97 4.19
C ARG A 114 6.69 6.15 3.00
N TYR A 115 5.39 5.91 2.87
CA TYR A 115 4.79 5.27 1.72
C TYR A 115 3.96 6.28 0.95
N ARG A 116 4.32 6.53 -0.32
CA ARG A 116 3.72 7.57 -1.15
C ARG A 116 3.42 7.05 -2.55
N ARG A 117 2.57 7.79 -3.25
CA ARG A 117 2.40 7.61 -4.69
C ARG A 117 3.56 8.29 -5.43
N GLY A 118 4.03 7.67 -6.50
CA GLY A 118 4.93 8.29 -7.48
C GLY A 118 4.24 9.40 -8.28
N GLN A 119 4.91 9.92 -9.30
CA GLN A 119 4.30 10.86 -10.26
C GLN A 119 3.21 10.17 -11.08
N ASP A 120 3.49 8.96 -11.56
CA ASP A 120 2.50 8.11 -12.20
C ASP A 120 1.55 7.50 -11.14
N LYS A 121 0.28 7.41 -11.53
CA LYS A 121 -0.78 6.77 -10.80
C LYS A 121 -0.51 5.30 -10.43
N ARG A 122 0.27 4.62 -11.24
CA ARG A 122 0.65 3.21 -11.16
C ARG A 122 1.85 2.95 -10.26
N VAL A 123 2.58 4.00 -9.90
CA VAL A 123 3.82 3.91 -9.15
C VAL A 123 3.57 4.24 -7.67
N THR A 124 4.17 3.43 -6.80
CA THR A 124 4.23 3.68 -5.36
C THR A 124 5.67 3.52 -4.88
N GLU A 125 6.01 4.23 -3.81
CA GLU A 125 7.36 4.25 -3.26
C GLU A 125 7.29 4.10 -1.75
N LEU A 126 8.04 3.14 -1.21
CA LEU A 126 8.38 3.05 0.20
C LEU A 126 9.78 3.64 0.39
N LEU A 127 9.91 4.59 1.31
CA LEU A 127 11.14 5.29 1.61
C LEU A 127 11.47 5.18 3.09
N ARG A 128 12.75 4.92 3.41
CA ARG A 128 13.38 5.25 4.70
C ARG A 128 14.79 5.77 4.41
N GLN A 129 15.53 6.17 5.43
CA GLN A 129 16.90 6.67 5.23
C GLN A 129 17.75 5.64 4.45
N GLY A 130 18.31 6.10 3.32
CA GLY A 130 19.21 5.32 2.48
C GLY A 130 18.58 4.24 1.59
N ILE A 131 17.24 4.12 1.55
CA ILE A 131 16.58 3.15 0.68
C ILE A 131 15.33 3.68 -0.01
N VAL A 132 15.08 3.16 -1.20
CA VAL A 132 13.82 3.31 -1.94
C VAL A 132 13.38 1.95 -2.45
N VAL A 133 12.14 1.57 -2.18
CA VAL A 133 11.47 0.45 -2.87
C VAL A 133 10.37 1.05 -3.72
N ARG A 134 10.54 0.99 -5.03
CA ARG A 134 9.54 1.42 -6.01
C ARG A 134 8.78 0.21 -6.52
N VAL A 135 7.46 0.30 -6.51
CA VAL A 135 6.58 -0.71 -7.11
C VAL A 135 5.75 -0.04 -8.19
N THR A 136 5.88 -0.55 -9.42
CA THR A 136 5.16 -0.09 -10.60
C THR A 136 4.16 -1.16 -11.02
N ARG A 137 2.89 -0.77 -11.11
CA ARG A 137 1.81 -1.59 -11.65
C ARG A 137 1.74 -1.42 -13.16
N ASP A 138 1.45 -2.49 -13.89
CA ASP A 138 1.14 -2.39 -15.33
C ASP A 138 -0.14 -1.59 -15.59
N ASP A 139 -1.18 -1.80 -14.78
CA ASP A 139 -2.44 -1.03 -14.80
C ASP A 139 -2.75 -0.39 -13.44
N TRP A 140 -3.40 0.77 -13.46
CA TRP A 140 -3.72 1.51 -12.24
C TRP A 140 -4.91 0.95 -11.46
N SER A 141 -5.80 0.19 -12.14
CA SER A 141 -7.09 -0.26 -11.61
C SER A 141 -7.18 -1.77 -11.42
N ARG A 142 -6.57 -2.56 -12.31
CA ARG A 142 -6.60 -4.02 -12.33
C ARG A 142 -5.21 -4.56 -12.69
N PRO A 143 -4.22 -4.41 -11.79
CA PRO A 143 -2.85 -4.77 -12.10
C PRO A 143 -2.74 -6.28 -12.28
N VAL A 144 -2.07 -6.71 -13.35
CA VAL A 144 -1.69 -8.12 -13.54
C VAL A 144 -0.27 -8.33 -13.03
N THR A 145 0.60 -7.34 -13.21
CA THR A 145 2.01 -7.42 -12.82
C THR A 145 2.43 -6.26 -11.91
N LEU A 146 3.41 -6.55 -11.05
CA LEU A 146 4.11 -5.60 -10.21
C LEU A 146 5.61 -5.66 -10.54
N ASP A 147 6.17 -4.62 -11.16
CA ASP A 147 7.63 -4.44 -11.31
C ASP A 147 8.14 -3.75 -10.04
N VAL A 148 8.99 -4.45 -9.29
CA VAL A 148 9.61 -3.96 -8.05
C VAL A 148 11.06 -3.61 -8.34
N ARG A 149 11.45 -2.37 -8.02
CA ARG A 149 12.84 -1.89 -8.08
C ARG A 149 13.28 -1.42 -6.72
N THR A 150 14.50 -1.75 -6.34
CA THR A 150 15.11 -1.36 -5.08
C THR A 150 16.36 -0.54 -5.31
N GLU A 151 16.58 0.45 -4.45
CA GLU A 151 17.79 1.26 -4.41
C GLU A 151 18.30 1.28 -2.96
N GLY A 152 19.60 1.05 -2.79
CA GLY A 152 20.26 1.07 -1.49
C GLY A 152 20.26 -0.29 -0.77
N ARG A 153 20.52 -0.29 0.54
CA ARG A 153 20.59 -1.51 1.37
C ARG A 153 19.20 -1.91 1.87
N VAL A 154 18.40 -2.45 0.96
CA VAL A 154 17.06 -2.99 1.22
C VAL A 154 17.16 -4.38 1.84
N ASP A 155 16.43 -4.63 2.91
CA ASP A 155 16.33 -5.95 3.55
C ASP A 155 14.93 -6.58 3.41
N ALA A 156 14.77 -7.79 3.96
CA ALA A 156 13.53 -8.56 3.88
C ALA A 156 12.33 -7.86 4.59
N VAL A 157 12.58 -7.09 5.65
CA VAL A 157 11.52 -6.32 6.34
C VAL A 157 11.03 -5.17 5.45
N ASP A 158 11.95 -4.47 4.80
CA ASP A 158 11.62 -3.39 3.86
C ASP A 158 10.79 -3.92 2.68
N LEU A 159 11.19 -5.06 2.11
CA LEU A 159 10.46 -5.70 1.01
C LEU A 159 9.08 -6.20 1.45
N SER A 160 8.99 -6.91 2.58
CA SER A 160 7.71 -7.39 3.10
C SER A 160 6.75 -6.23 3.34
N LEU A 161 7.22 -5.13 3.95
CA LEU A 161 6.39 -3.93 4.15
C LEU A 161 5.97 -3.27 2.82
N ALA A 162 6.89 -3.13 1.86
CA ALA A 162 6.58 -2.50 0.57
C ALA A 162 5.52 -3.28 -0.22
N LEU A 163 5.64 -4.60 -0.24
CA LEU A 163 4.69 -5.52 -0.86
C LEU A 163 3.35 -5.50 -0.13
N LEU A 164 3.37 -5.52 1.21
CA LEU A 164 2.17 -5.47 2.04
C LEU A 164 1.32 -4.22 1.77
N LEU A 165 1.98 -3.08 1.57
CA LEU A 165 1.30 -1.80 1.32
C LEU A 165 0.71 -1.70 -0.11
N GLN A 166 0.97 -2.67 -1.01
CA GLN A 166 0.32 -2.71 -2.33
C GLN A 166 -1.17 -3.04 -2.23
N GLY A 167 -1.57 -3.89 -1.30
CA GLY A 167 -2.96 -4.25 -1.07
C GLY A 167 -3.75 -3.25 -0.23
N VAL A 168 -3.12 -2.18 0.25
CA VAL A 168 -3.78 -1.16 1.08
C VAL A 168 -4.53 -0.15 0.22
N TYR A 169 -5.64 0.37 0.74
CA TYR A 169 -6.40 1.40 0.03
C TYR A 169 -5.63 2.73 -0.04
N THR A 170 -5.02 3.03 -1.19
CA THR A 170 -4.13 4.19 -1.39
C THR A 170 -4.76 5.37 -2.13
N ARG A 171 -6.06 5.37 -2.43
CA ARG A 171 -6.69 6.44 -3.24
C ARG A 171 -6.51 7.84 -2.63
N HIS A 172 -6.41 7.93 -1.30
CA HIS A 172 -6.16 9.18 -0.58
C HIS A 172 -4.71 9.71 -0.72
N LEU A 173 -3.77 8.88 -1.20
CA LEU A 173 -2.42 9.31 -1.58
C LEU A 173 -2.40 10.03 -2.94
N ALA A 174 -3.50 9.98 -3.71
CA ALA A 174 -3.66 10.66 -4.99
C ALA A 174 -4.11 12.12 -4.84
N GLN A 175 -3.66 12.99 -5.74
CA GLN A 175 -4.03 14.43 -5.73
C GLN A 175 -5.51 14.64 -6.10
N GLY A 176 -6.09 13.67 -6.83
CA GLY A 176 -7.47 13.67 -7.31
C GLY A 176 -8.56 13.39 -6.26
N GLY A 177 -8.22 13.11 -5.00
CA GLY A 177 -9.21 12.97 -3.92
C GLY A 177 -9.89 14.28 -3.50
N ARG A 178 -9.51 15.42 -4.11
CA ARG A 178 -9.97 16.76 -3.75
C ARG A 178 -10.92 17.40 -4.77
N TRP A 179 -11.07 16.86 -5.99
CA TRP A 179 -11.94 17.46 -7.00
C TRP A 179 -13.44 17.24 -6.75
N PHE A 180 -13.81 16.30 -5.87
CA PHE A 180 -15.20 16.12 -5.44
C PHE A 180 -15.55 16.87 -4.13
N SER A 181 -14.67 17.71 -3.58
CA SER A 181 -14.94 18.51 -2.37
C SER A 181 -14.61 19.99 -2.52
N LEU A 182 -14.55 20.48 -3.76
CA LEU A 182 -14.27 21.87 -4.11
C LEU A 182 -15.46 22.56 -4.80
N PRO A 183 -16.61 22.73 -4.11
CA PRO A 183 -17.35 23.99 -4.28
C PRO A 183 -17.34 24.85 -3.01
N GLY A 184 -17.07 24.27 -1.83
CA GLY A 184 -17.30 24.96 -0.55
C GLY A 184 -16.17 25.87 -0.03
N ARG A 185 -15.07 26.06 -0.78
CA ARG A 185 -13.91 26.85 -0.30
C ARG A 185 -13.71 28.20 -0.97
N ILE A 186 -14.58 28.57 -1.90
CA ILE A 186 -14.61 29.92 -2.50
C ILE A 186 -15.79 30.75 -1.95
N LEU A 187 -16.79 30.13 -1.31
CA LEU A 187 -17.94 30.83 -0.72
C LEU A 187 -17.71 31.38 0.70
N ASN A 188 -16.59 31.07 1.38
CA ASN A 188 -16.25 31.63 2.71
C ASN A 188 -15.22 32.78 2.64
N ARG A 189 -15.18 33.48 1.51
CA ARG A 189 -14.54 34.81 1.37
C ARG A 189 -15.52 35.77 0.71
N MET A 190 -16.64 36.01 1.38
CA MET A 190 -17.31 37.30 1.28
C MET A 190 -17.19 37.95 2.67
N PRO A 191 -16.70 39.20 2.78
CA PRO A 191 -16.87 39.97 3.99
C PRO A 191 -18.37 40.23 4.20
N ASP A 192 -18.81 40.23 5.45
CA ASP A 192 -20.13 40.75 5.82
C ASP A 192 -20.23 42.19 5.29
N ILE A 193 -21.07 42.38 4.27
CA ILE A 193 -21.63 43.67 3.89
C ILE A 193 -23.13 43.44 3.80
N PHE A 194 -23.81 43.61 4.94
CA PHE A 194 -24.99 44.44 5.18
C PHE A 194 -25.52 44.16 6.59
#